data_AF-A0A2V9W2Q3-F1
#
_entry.id   AF-A0A2V9W2Q3-F1
#
_cell.length_a   1.000
_cell.length_b   1.000
_cell.length_c   1.000
_cell.angle_alpha   90.00
_cell.angle_beta   90.00
_cell.angle_gamma   90.00
#
_symmetry.space_group_name_H-M   'P 1'
#
loop_
_entity.id
_entity.type
_entity.pdbx_description
1 polymer ?
#
loop_
_entity_poly.entity_id
_entity_poly.type
_entity_poly.pdbx_seq_one_letter_code
_entity_poly.pdbx_strand_id
1 'polypeptide(L)'
;MLFIGLTQVSGAYSVLTHEEVVDLLWKDDIQLLLIKRFPNASADDLRKAHAFAYGGSLVQDMGYYPFGSKYFSDLTHYVRSGDLIVNLINDAADLDEYAFALGALAHYSADNQGHPTVNKAVALEFPKLRKKFGNEVTYADNPKANIRTEFGFDVTQVAKNRYTSDRYHDFIGFEVSKPVLERAFQDTYGIPLNSVISNEDLAIGTFRRAISHIIPEMTRVALLARKKELVAETPNFNARKFRYYLSRANYQREWGKGYRRPGFGTRVLA
;
A
#
# COMPACT_ATOMS: atom_id res chain seq x y z
N MET A 1 -25.48 13.54 -20.77
CA MET A 1 -25.19 14.32 -19.55
C MET A 1 -23.76 14.00 -19.13
N LEU A 2 -22.85 14.95 -19.27
CA LEU A 2 -21.44 14.79 -18.90
C LEU A 2 -21.33 15.12 -17.40
N PHE A 3 -21.19 14.12 -16.54
CA PHE A 3 -20.88 14.36 -15.13
C PHE A 3 -19.41 14.77 -15.04
N ILE A 4 -19.16 16.06 -14.80
CA ILE A 4 -17.84 16.56 -14.41
C ILE A 4 -17.65 16.13 -12.96
N GLY A 5 -17.04 14.96 -12.75
CA GLY A 5 -16.54 14.55 -11.44
C GLY A 5 -15.39 15.48 -11.06
N LEU A 6 -15.57 16.28 -10.00
CA LEU A 6 -14.48 17.02 -9.38
C LEU A 6 -13.44 15.99 -8.88
N THR A 7 -12.29 15.95 -9.52
CA THR A 7 -11.18 15.05 -9.17
C THR A 7 -10.62 15.45 -7.80
N GLN A 8 -10.75 14.58 -6.80
CA GLN A 8 -10.07 14.74 -5.53
C GLN A 8 -8.62 14.24 -5.65
N VAL A 9 -7.70 15.05 -5.13
CA VAL A 9 -6.26 14.80 -5.09
C VAL A 9 -6.01 13.82 -3.95
N SER A 10 -5.53 12.61 -4.27
CA SER A 10 -5.23 11.54 -3.31
C SER A 10 -3.88 11.84 -2.65
N GLY A 11 -3.85 12.24 -1.37
CA GLY A 11 -2.58 12.14 -0.63
C GLY A 11 -2.16 10.66 -0.55
N ALA A 12 -0.90 10.34 -0.28
CA ALA A 12 -0.50 8.94 -0.09
C ALA A 12 -0.65 8.53 1.39
N TYR A 13 -1.48 7.54 1.72
CA TYR A 13 -1.52 6.92 3.05
C TYR A 13 -0.33 5.95 3.24
N SER A 14 -0.11 5.46 4.47
CA SER A 14 0.99 4.52 4.69
C SER A 14 0.65 3.10 4.21
N VAL A 15 1.64 2.44 3.60
CA VAL A 15 1.56 1.12 2.96
C VAL A 15 0.87 0.04 3.81
N LEU A 16 1.15 -0.06 5.12
CA LEU A 16 0.51 -1.10 5.94
C LEU A 16 -0.99 -0.86 6.14
N THR A 17 -1.39 0.41 6.22
CA THR A 17 -2.80 0.74 6.43
C THR A 17 -3.64 0.40 5.19
N HIS A 18 -3.09 0.53 3.98
CA HIS A 18 -3.80 0.13 2.76
C HIS A 18 -4.16 -1.36 2.73
N GLU A 19 -3.26 -2.23 3.16
CA GLU A 19 -3.58 -3.65 3.30
C GLU A 19 -4.52 -3.92 4.48
N GLU A 20 -4.41 -3.19 5.60
CA GLU A 20 -5.38 -3.31 6.70
C GLU A 20 -6.81 -3.05 6.21
N VAL A 21 -6.98 -2.04 5.35
CA VAL A 21 -8.28 -1.73 4.75
C VAL A 21 -8.77 -2.91 3.91
N VAL A 22 -7.91 -3.54 3.10
CA VAL A 22 -8.28 -4.76 2.36
C VAL A 22 -8.71 -5.87 3.31
N ASP A 23 -7.95 -6.11 4.38
CA ASP A 23 -8.20 -7.13 5.40
C ASP A 23 -9.56 -6.92 6.11
N LEU A 24 -9.89 -5.66 6.43
CA LEU A 24 -11.15 -5.26 7.06
C LEU A 24 -12.33 -5.44 6.11
N LEU A 25 -12.16 -5.14 4.83
CA LEU A 25 -13.19 -5.26 3.80
C LEU A 25 -13.29 -6.66 3.20
N TRP A 26 -12.33 -7.55 3.48
CA TRP A 26 -12.18 -8.80 2.73
C TRP A 26 -13.44 -9.66 2.78
N LYS A 27 -13.89 -10.02 3.99
CA LYS A 27 -15.02 -10.96 4.16
C LYS A 27 -16.36 -10.35 3.78
N ASP A 28 -16.56 -9.08 4.12
CA ASP A 28 -17.88 -8.44 4.08
C ASP A 28 -18.14 -7.73 2.75
N ASP A 29 -17.10 -7.39 1.98
CA ASP A 29 -17.24 -6.65 0.71
C ASP A 29 -16.47 -7.30 -0.44
N ILE A 30 -15.14 -7.37 -0.36
CA ILE A 30 -14.27 -7.75 -1.50
C ILE A 30 -14.54 -9.19 -1.94
N GLN A 31 -14.52 -10.15 -1.01
CA GLN A 31 -14.77 -11.56 -1.30
C GLN A 31 -16.18 -11.78 -1.85
N LEU A 32 -17.18 -11.03 -1.37
CA LEU A 32 -18.55 -11.12 -1.86
C LEU A 32 -18.66 -10.65 -3.32
N LEU A 33 -17.99 -9.55 -3.67
CA LEU A 33 -17.93 -9.06 -5.05
C LEU A 33 -17.22 -10.06 -5.97
N LEU A 34 -16.13 -10.68 -5.50
CA LEU A 34 -15.40 -11.71 -6.23
C LEU A 34 -16.29 -12.93 -6.52
N ILE A 35 -16.94 -13.49 -5.48
CA ILE A 35 -17.84 -14.66 -5.63
C ILE A 35 -19.03 -14.31 -6.53
N LYS A 36 -19.57 -13.08 -6.42
CA LYS A 36 -20.69 -12.64 -7.26
C LYS A 36 -20.34 -12.63 -8.75
N ARG A 37 -19.12 -12.21 -9.11
CA ARG A 37 -18.66 -12.18 -10.52
C ARG A 37 -18.12 -13.55 -10.98
N PHE A 38 -17.51 -14.31 -10.08
CA PHE A 38 -16.87 -15.60 -10.33
C PHE A 38 -17.41 -16.68 -9.38
N PRO A 39 -18.64 -17.17 -9.60
CA PRO A 39 -19.34 -18.05 -8.64
C PRO A 39 -18.71 -19.43 -8.46
N ASN A 40 -17.81 -19.83 -9.37
CA ASN A 40 -17.10 -21.11 -9.33
C ASN A 40 -15.71 -21.02 -8.68
N ALA A 41 -15.31 -19.85 -8.17
CA ALA A 41 -14.02 -19.67 -7.50
C ALA A 41 -13.93 -20.58 -6.26
N SER A 42 -12.89 -21.39 -6.18
CA SER A 42 -12.61 -22.22 -5.02
C SER A 42 -12.06 -21.38 -3.85
N ALA A 43 -12.00 -21.97 -2.66
CA ALA A 43 -11.34 -21.33 -1.52
C ALA A 43 -9.86 -21.02 -1.80
N ASP A 44 -9.20 -21.87 -2.58
CA ASP A 44 -7.79 -21.69 -2.96
C ASP A 44 -7.62 -20.54 -3.97
N ASP A 45 -8.56 -20.39 -4.91
CA ASP A 45 -8.59 -19.26 -5.84
C ASP A 45 -8.82 -17.95 -5.09
N LEU A 46 -9.76 -17.92 -4.14
CA LEU A 46 -10.03 -16.73 -3.33
C LEU A 46 -8.84 -16.34 -2.44
N ARG A 47 -8.14 -17.33 -1.87
CA ARG A 47 -6.90 -17.08 -1.12
C ARG A 47 -5.82 -16.46 -2.01
N LYS A 48 -5.67 -16.93 -3.25
CA LYS A 48 -4.75 -16.34 -4.22
C LYS A 48 -5.18 -14.93 -4.62
N ALA A 49 -6.47 -14.72 -4.90
CA ALA A 49 -7.05 -13.43 -5.23
C ALA A 49 -6.83 -12.38 -4.13
N HIS A 50 -6.77 -12.80 -2.86
CA HIS A 50 -6.46 -11.89 -1.74
C HIS A 50 -5.08 -11.23 -1.88
N ALA A 51 -4.07 -11.99 -2.32
CA ALA A 51 -2.74 -11.44 -2.60
C ALA A 51 -2.76 -10.40 -3.74
N PHE A 52 -3.62 -10.58 -4.73
CA PHE A 52 -3.85 -9.58 -5.78
C PHE A 52 -4.55 -8.33 -5.25
N ALA A 53 -5.52 -8.47 -4.35
CA ALA A 53 -6.15 -7.32 -3.69
C ALA A 53 -5.12 -6.51 -2.87
N TYR A 54 -4.18 -7.15 -2.18
CA TYR A 54 -3.05 -6.44 -1.56
C TYR A 54 -2.17 -5.75 -2.61
N GLY A 55 -1.81 -6.41 -3.70
CA GLY A 55 -0.98 -5.76 -4.72
C GLY A 55 -1.67 -4.57 -5.36
N GLY A 56 -2.99 -4.67 -5.53
CA GLY A 56 -3.85 -3.57 -5.99
C GLY A 56 -3.85 -2.40 -5.02
N SER A 57 -3.99 -2.66 -3.71
CA SER A 57 -4.01 -1.61 -2.70
C SER A 57 -2.66 -0.93 -2.47
N LEU A 58 -1.59 -1.48 -3.04
CA LEU A 58 -0.24 -0.95 -2.93
C LEU A 58 0.33 -0.35 -4.22
N VAL A 59 -0.26 -0.69 -5.38
CA VAL A 59 0.37 -0.41 -6.68
C VAL A 59 0.65 1.07 -6.88
N GLN A 60 -0.27 1.96 -6.48
CA GLN A 60 -0.15 3.41 -6.64
C GLN A 60 1.08 3.99 -5.92
N ASP A 61 1.51 3.40 -4.81
CA ASP A 61 2.67 3.85 -4.03
C ASP A 61 4.00 3.32 -4.56
N MET A 62 3.98 2.26 -5.37
CA MET A 62 5.17 1.55 -5.85
C MET A 62 6.19 2.51 -6.50
N GLY A 63 5.72 3.54 -7.19
CA GLY A 63 6.57 4.51 -7.87
C GLY A 63 7.44 5.38 -6.96
N TYR A 64 7.08 5.52 -5.68
CA TYR A 64 7.88 6.23 -4.68
C TYR A 64 9.04 5.39 -4.11
N TYR A 65 9.17 4.12 -4.50
CA TYR A 65 10.21 3.22 -4.06
C TYR A 65 11.36 3.09 -5.08
N PRO A 66 12.56 2.61 -4.66
CA PRO A 66 13.72 2.51 -5.54
C PRO A 66 13.41 1.73 -6.82
N PHE A 67 13.83 2.26 -7.97
CA PHE A 67 13.56 1.72 -9.31
C PHE A 67 12.10 1.73 -9.76
N GLY A 68 11.19 2.28 -8.95
CA GLY A 68 9.89 2.75 -9.40
C GLY A 68 10.00 4.06 -10.19
N SER A 69 8.86 4.69 -10.44
CA SER A 69 8.76 5.97 -11.11
C SER A 69 7.89 6.92 -10.29
N LYS A 70 8.46 7.99 -9.74
CA LYS A 70 7.67 9.02 -9.04
C LYS A 70 6.56 9.56 -9.95
N TYR A 71 6.85 9.68 -11.25
CA TYR A 71 5.87 10.12 -12.24
C TYR A 71 4.68 9.16 -12.35
N PHE A 72 4.91 7.84 -12.26
CA PHE A 72 3.83 6.86 -12.18
C PHE A 72 2.94 7.13 -10.95
N SER A 73 3.54 7.18 -9.75
CA SER A 73 2.77 7.40 -8.53
C SER A 73 2.05 8.75 -8.54
N ASP A 74 2.68 9.81 -9.04
CA ASP A 74 2.06 11.12 -9.16
C ASP A 74 0.82 11.07 -10.09
N LEU A 75 0.90 10.35 -11.21
CA LEU A 75 -0.26 10.18 -12.10
C LEU A 75 -1.37 9.42 -11.39
N THR A 76 -1.06 8.24 -10.83
CA THR A 76 -2.06 7.36 -10.22
C THR A 76 -2.71 7.95 -8.97
N HIS A 77 -2.04 8.88 -8.28
CA HIS A 77 -2.56 9.58 -7.11
C HIS A 77 -3.33 10.87 -7.46
N TYR A 78 -2.85 11.63 -8.45
CA TYR A 78 -3.28 13.03 -8.60
C TYR A 78 -3.95 13.36 -9.92
N VAL A 79 -3.83 12.52 -10.94
CA VAL A 79 -4.31 12.82 -12.29
C VAL A 79 -5.29 11.74 -12.71
N ARG A 80 -6.58 12.07 -12.82
CA ARG A 80 -7.62 11.11 -13.29
C ARG A 80 -7.58 9.77 -12.54
N SER A 81 -7.22 9.79 -11.26
CA SER A 81 -7.06 8.59 -10.42
C SER A 81 -8.35 7.77 -10.35
N GLY A 82 -9.51 8.42 -10.26
CA GLY A 82 -10.81 7.74 -10.35
C GLY A 82 -11.06 7.04 -11.69
N ASP A 83 -10.62 7.63 -12.82
CA ASP A 83 -10.75 7.00 -14.14
C ASP A 83 -9.86 5.75 -14.26
N LEU A 84 -8.65 5.79 -13.67
CA LEU A 84 -7.80 4.61 -13.57
C LEU A 84 -8.50 3.46 -12.84
N ILE A 85 -9.15 3.75 -11.71
CA ILE A 85 -9.88 2.72 -10.95
C ILE A 85 -11.04 2.15 -11.77
N VAL A 86 -11.81 3.01 -12.45
CA VAL A 86 -12.90 2.57 -13.34
C VAL A 86 -12.37 1.66 -14.46
N ASN A 87 -11.27 2.04 -15.10
CA ASN A 87 -10.65 1.25 -16.16
C ASN A 87 -10.10 -0.09 -15.63
N LEU A 88 -9.44 -0.11 -14.47
CA LEU A 88 -8.99 -1.37 -13.83
C LEU A 88 -10.16 -2.34 -13.59
N ILE A 89 -11.30 -1.84 -13.11
CA ILE A 89 -12.49 -2.66 -12.83
C ILE A 89 -13.14 -3.19 -14.12
N ASN A 90 -13.25 -2.32 -15.13
CA ASN A 90 -13.86 -2.66 -16.41
C ASN A 90 -13.01 -3.65 -17.22
N ASP A 91 -11.69 -3.47 -17.21
CA ASP A 91 -10.75 -4.26 -18.00
C ASP A 91 -10.38 -5.60 -17.34
N ALA A 92 -10.73 -5.80 -16.06
CA ALA A 92 -10.47 -7.04 -15.35
C ALA A 92 -11.16 -8.22 -16.03
N ALA A 93 -10.36 -9.15 -16.55
CA ALA A 93 -10.80 -10.30 -17.34
C ALA A 93 -10.98 -11.58 -16.50
N ASP A 94 -10.32 -11.67 -15.35
CA ASP A 94 -10.36 -12.83 -14.47
C ASP A 94 -10.47 -12.44 -12.98
N LEU A 95 -10.50 -13.47 -12.13
CA LEU A 95 -10.65 -13.32 -10.68
C LEU A 95 -9.51 -12.51 -10.06
N ASP A 96 -8.27 -12.74 -10.49
CA ASP A 96 -7.07 -12.13 -9.93
C ASP A 96 -6.97 -10.66 -10.37
N GLU A 97 -7.24 -10.37 -11.65
CA GLU A 97 -7.33 -8.99 -12.16
C GLU A 97 -8.45 -8.21 -11.47
N TYR A 98 -9.61 -8.83 -11.22
CA TYR A 98 -10.70 -8.14 -10.54
C TYR A 98 -10.40 -7.90 -9.06
N ALA A 99 -9.77 -8.84 -8.37
CA ALA A 99 -9.31 -8.64 -6.99
C ALA A 99 -8.27 -7.52 -6.90
N PHE A 100 -7.32 -7.49 -7.83
CA PHE A 100 -6.35 -6.40 -7.97
C PHE A 100 -7.04 -5.04 -8.16
N ALA A 101 -8.03 -4.96 -9.05
CA ALA A 101 -8.79 -3.72 -9.25
C ALA A 101 -9.57 -3.27 -8.00
N LEU A 102 -10.17 -4.20 -7.26
CA LEU A 102 -10.86 -3.89 -5.99
C LEU A 102 -9.89 -3.44 -4.90
N GLY A 103 -8.66 -3.98 -4.86
CA GLY A 103 -7.58 -3.49 -4.02
C GLY A 103 -7.21 -2.04 -4.33
N ALA A 104 -7.03 -1.71 -5.60
CA ALA A 104 -6.72 -0.33 -6.03
C ALA A 104 -7.86 0.64 -5.74
N LEU A 105 -9.12 0.19 -5.83
CA LEU A 105 -10.29 0.95 -5.38
C LEU A 105 -10.24 1.21 -3.87
N ALA A 106 -9.87 0.20 -3.06
CA ALA A 106 -9.73 0.37 -1.62
C ALA A 106 -8.67 1.43 -1.28
N HIS A 107 -7.53 1.41 -1.97
CA HIS A 107 -6.49 2.43 -1.86
C HIS A 107 -7.02 3.84 -2.18
N TYR A 108 -7.60 4.01 -3.38
CA TYR A 108 -8.17 5.28 -3.82
C TYR A 108 -9.23 5.82 -2.83
N SER A 109 -10.07 4.95 -2.29
CA SER A 109 -11.09 5.32 -1.31
C SER A 109 -10.47 5.73 0.04
N ALA A 110 -9.48 4.97 0.51
CA ALA A 110 -8.82 5.20 1.78
C ALA A 110 -8.08 6.54 1.79
N ASP A 111 -7.37 6.87 0.71
CA ASP A 111 -6.68 8.16 0.62
C ASP A 111 -7.66 9.34 0.63
N ASN A 112 -8.69 9.30 -0.21
CA ASN A 112 -9.63 10.41 -0.33
C ASN A 112 -10.40 10.66 0.97
N GLN A 113 -10.71 9.60 1.73
CA GLN A 113 -11.41 9.72 3.00
C GLN A 113 -10.47 9.99 4.18
N GLY A 114 -9.26 9.43 4.15
CA GLY A 114 -8.31 9.42 5.25
C GLY A 114 -7.45 10.68 5.34
N HIS A 115 -7.02 11.24 4.21
CA HIS A 115 -6.07 12.37 4.22
C HIS A 115 -6.52 13.62 4.97
N PRO A 116 -7.80 14.03 4.93
CA PRO A 116 -8.28 15.12 5.77
C PRO A 116 -8.02 14.88 7.27
N THR A 117 -8.10 13.62 7.71
CA THR A 117 -7.80 13.24 9.10
C THR A 117 -6.30 13.28 9.39
N VAL A 118 -5.47 12.80 8.46
CA VAL A 118 -4.00 12.90 8.58
C VAL A 118 -3.57 14.36 8.67
N ASN A 119 -4.11 15.25 7.82
CA ASN A 119 -3.75 16.67 7.83
C ASN A 119 -4.04 17.34 9.18
N LYS A 120 -5.15 16.96 9.82
CA LYS A 120 -5.50 17.40 11.19
C LYS A 120 -4.55 16.82 12.22
N ALA A 121 -4.20 15.54 12.09
CA ALA A 121 -3.27 14.88 12.99
C ALA A 121 -1.87 15.51 12.94
N VAL A 122 -1.37 15.87 11.74
CA VAL A 122 -0.11 16.61 11.57
C VAL A 122 -0.18 17.95 12.30
N ALA A 123 -1.28 18.69 12.19
CA ALA A 123 -1.45 19.94 12.91
C ALA A 123 -1.41 19.72 14.44
N LEU A 124 -2.01 18.64 14.94
CA LEU A 124 -1.99 18.31 16.37
C LEU A 124 -0.60 17.89 16.86
N GLU A 125 0.10 17.06 16.08
CA GLU A 125 1.41 16.50 16.45
C GLU A 125 2.54 17.54 16.34
N PHE A 126 2.42 18.52 15.45
CA PHE A 126 3.45 19.53 15.20
C PHE A 126 2.95 20.96 15.47
N PRO A 127 2.95 21.44 16.74
CA PRO A 127 2.41 22.75 17.12
C PRO A 127 3.00 23.94 16.34
N LYS A 128 4.29 23.85 15.94
CA LYS A 128 4.93 24.89 15.13
C LYS A 128 4.36 24.96 13.71
N LEU A 129 4.02 23.81 13.12
CA LEU A 129 3.38 23.76 11.80
C LEU A 129 1.93 24.22 11.89
N ARG A 130 1.20 23.82 12.94
CA ARG A 130 -0.15 24.34 13.21
C ARG A 130 -0.19 25.84 13.37
N LYS A 131 0.78 26.43 14.07
CA LYS A 131 0.89 27.89 14.20
C LYS A 131 1.09 28.57 12.84
N LYS A 132 1.73 27.90 11.87
CA LYS A 132 2.03 28.45 10.54
C LYS A 132 0.90 28.25 9.53
N PHE A 133 0.28 27.08 9.50
CA PHE A 133 -0.64 26.64 8.44
C PHE A 133 -2.10 26.45 8.92
N GLY A 134 -2.36 26.51 10.23
CA GLY A 134 -3.69 26.35 10.80
C GLY A 134 -3.97 24.93 11.27
N ASN A 135 -5.25 24.58 11.39
CA ASN A 135 -5.70 23.31 11.97
C ASN A 135 -5.55 22.10 11.03
N GLU A 136 -5.13 22.33 9.80
CA GLU A 136 -4.81 21.31 8.80
C GLU A 136 -3.45 21.65 8.22
N VAL A 137 -2.55 20.67 8.19
CA VAL A 137 -1.23 20.79 7.56
C VAL A 137 -1.16 19.71 6.49
N THR A 138 -1.16 20.11 5.24
CA THR A 138 -1.20 19.18 4.10
C THR A 138 0.17 18.57 3.81
N TYR A 139 0.19 17.52 3.00
CA TYR A 139 1.45 16.98 2.45
C TYR A 139 2.25 18.08 1.73
N ALA A 140 1.59 18.95 0.97
CA ALA A 140 2.25 20.04 0.25
C ALA A 140 2.92 21.07 1.19
N ASP A 141 2.34 21.30 2.37
CA ASP A 141 2.90 22.21 3.37
C ASP A 141 4.16 21.64 4.04
N ASN A 142 4.14 20.33 4.35
CA ASN A 142 5.27 19.65 4.97
C ASN A 142 5.26 18.12 4.74
N PRO A 143 5.90 17.63 3.67
CA PRO A 143 5.94 16.19 3.35
C PRO A 143 6.53 15.35 4.48
N LYS A 144 7.59 15.87 5.13
CA LYS A 144 8.29 15.14 6.19
C LYS A 144 7.43 14.93 7.44
N ALA A 145 6.66 15.92 7.83
CA ALA A 145 5.77 15.82 9.00
C ALA A 145 4.59 14.91 8.69
N ASN A 146 4.04 15.01 7.49
CA ASN A 146 2.95 14.17 7.01
C ASN A 146 3.34 12.68 7.02
N ILE A 147 4.44 12.31 6.36
CA ILE A 147 4.99 10.94 6.34
C ILE A 147 5.28 10.44 7.77
N ARG A 148 5.73 11.30 8.68
CA ARG A 148 5.99 10.93 10.08
C ARG A 148 4.72 10.57 10.84
N THR A 149 3.66 11.35 10.66
CA THR A 149 2.36 11.09 11.29
C THR A 149 1.76 9.78 10.77
N GLU A 150 1.82 9.56 9.46
CA GLU A 150 1.35 8.31 8.82
C GLU A 150 2.11 7.09 9.31
N PHE A 151 3.45 7.18 9.36
CA PHE A 151 4.28 6.13 9.94
C PHE A 151 3.97 5.88 11.43
N GLY A 152 3.61 6.94 12.17
CA GLY A 152 3.16 6.83 13.56
C GLY A 152 1.86 6.05 13.71
N PHE A 153 0.91 6.21 12.78
CA PHE A 153 -0.31 5.40 12.74
C PHE A 153 0.00 3.93 12.48
N ASP A 154 0.81 3.62 11.48
CA ASP A 154 1.25 2.25 11.18
C ASP A 154 1.90 1.57 12.39
N VAL A 155 2.84 2.25 13.05
CA VAL A 155 3.48 1.74 14.27
C VAL A 155 2.46 1.46 15.37
N THR A 156 1.39 2.27 15.46
CA THR A 156 0.31 2.08 16.43
C THR A 156 -0.56 0.86 16.09
N GLN A 157 -0.86 0.64 14.81
CA GLN A 157 -1.62 -0.54 14.36
C GLN A 157 -0.82 -1.84 14.57
N VAL A 158 0.48 -1.80 14.26
CA VAL A 158 1.43 -2.87 14.58
C VAL A 158 1.45 -3.16 16.08
N ALA A 159 1.50 -2.12 16.91
CA ALA A 159 1.49 -2.29 18.35
C ALA A 159 0.22 -3.01 18.84
N LYS A 160 -0.95 -2.66 18.30
CA LYS A 160 -2.23 -3.28 18.70
C LYS A 160 -2.43 -4.72 18.19
N ASN A 161 -1.39 -5.35 17.64
CA ASN A 161 -1.41 -6.70 17.10
C ASN A 161 -2.52 -6.90 16.04
N ARG A 162 -2.86 -5.83 15.32
CA ARG A 162 -3.85 -5.86 14.23
C ARG A 162 -3.28 -6.51 12.97
N TYR A 163 -1.95 -6.47 12.82
CA TYR A 163 -1.22 -7.29 11.86
C TYR A 163 -0.68 -8.56 12.55
N THR A 164 -1.33 -9.71 12.33
CA THR A 164 -0.85 -11.01 12.85
C THR A 164 0.29 -11.56 11.99
N SER A 165 1.14 -12.43 12.55
CA SER A 165 2.30 -13.01 11.84
C SER A 165 1.94 -13.89 10.63
N ASP A 166 0.70 -14.38 10.56
CA ASP A 166 0.23 -15.23 9.45
C ASP A 166 -0.28 -14.34 8.31
N ARG A 167 -1.07 -13.30 8.63
CA ARG A 167 -1.40 -12.20 7.71
C ARG A 167 -0.15 -11.52 7.15
N TYR A 168 0.93 -11.51 7.93
CA TYR A 168 2.22 -10.98 7.51
C TYR A 168 2.89 -11.80 6.38
N HIS A 169 2.77 -13.14 6.38
CA HIS A 169 3.27 -13.94 5.26
C HIS A 169 2.47 -13.66 3.98
N ASP A 170 1.17 -13.44 4.13
CA ASP A 170 0.29 -13.01 3.04
C ASP A 170 0.61 -11.56 2.57
N PHE A 171 1.01 -10.67 3.49
CA PHE A 171 1.38 -9.26 3.25
C PHE A 171 2.56 -9.12 2.27
N ILE A 172 3.70 -9.81 2.52
CA ILE A 172 4.85 -9.78 1.58
C ILE A 172 4.51 -10.54 0.29
N GLY A 173 3.52 -11.44 0.37
CA GLY A 173 2.98 -12.23 -0.71
C GLY A 173 2.11 -11.48 -1.70
N PHE A 174 1.96 -10.15 -1.62
CA PHE A 174 1.15 -9.40 -2.59
C PHE A 174 1.56 -9.72 -4.04
N GLU A 175 0.57 -9.77 -4.92
CA GLU A 175 0.74 -10.05 -6.35
C GLU A 175 0.25 -8.87 -7.19
N VAL A 176 0.99 -8.53 -8.23
CA VAL A 176 0.64 -7.42 -9.13
C VAL A 176 0.15 -7.99 -10.45
N SER A 177 -1.10 -7.69 -10.80
CA SER A 177 -1.63 -8.07 -12.10
C SER A 177 -1.22 -7.06 -13.17
N LYS A 178 -0.01 -7.26 -13.72
CA LYS A 178 0.57 -6.39 -14.75
C LYS A 178 -0.33 -6.22 -15.99
N PRO A 179 -0.96 -7.27 -16.55
CA PRO A 179 -1.72 -7.11 -17.79
C PRO A 179 -2.89 -6.12 -17.67
N VAL A 180 -3.69 -6.18 -16.59
CA VAL A 180 -4.78 -5.20 -16.38
C VAL A 180 -4.24 -3.81 -16.04
N LEU A 181 -3.14 -3.73 -15.28
CA LEU A 181 -2.50 -2.46 -14.96
C LEU A 181 -2.00 -1.75 -16.23
N GLU A 182 -1.34 -2.47 -17.14
CA GLU A 182 -0.85 -1.93 -18.42
C GLU A 182 -1.99 -1.40 -19.28
N ARG A 183 -3.08 -2.19 -19.44
CA ARG A 183 -4.27 -1.78 -20.22
C ARG A 183 -4.95 -0.56 -19.62
N ALA A 184 -5.29 -0.62 -18.33
CA ALA A 184 -5.99 0.46 -17.66
C ALA A 184 -5.15 1.75 -17.60
N PHE A 185 -3.83 1.64 -17.43
CA PHE A 185 -2.93 2.79 -17.45
C PHE A 185 -2.89 3.44 -18.84
N GLN A 186 -2.76 2.65 -19.90
CA GLN A 186 -2.81 3.13 -21.28
C GLN A 186 -4.14 3.81 -21.60
N ASP A 187 -5.26 3.22 -21.19
CA ASP A 187 -6.60 3.76 -21.47
C ASP A 187 -6.90 5.04 -20.67
N THR A 188 -6.29 5.20 -19.50
CA THR A 188 -6.46 6.39 -18.66
C THR A 188 -5.59 7.56 -19.12
N TYR A 189 -4.32 7.29 -19.41
CA TYR A 189 -3.31 8.32 -19.61
C TYR A 189 -2.88 8.49 -21.07
N GLY A 190 -3.24 7.56 -21.96
CA GLY A 190 -2.80 7.55 -23.35
C GLY A 190 -1.32 7.24 -23.54
N ILE A 191 -0.65 6.76 -22.49
CA ILE A 191 0.81 6.52 -22.45
C ILE A 191 1.06 5.06 -22.04
N PRO A 192 1.94 4.31 -22.74
CA PRO A 192 2.25 2.93 -22.38
C PRO A 192 2.93 2.87 -21.01
N LEU A 193 2.53 1.95 -20.14
CA LEU A 193 3.10 1.82 -18.79
C LEU A 193 4.63 1.66 -18.82
N ASN A 194 5.14 0.85 -19.75
CA ASN A 194 6.58 0.60 -19.91
C ASN A 194 7.41 1.84 -20.30
N SER A 195 6.77 2.91 -20.79
CA SER A 195 7.44 4.19 -21.05
C SER A 195 7.61 5.03 -19.78
N VAL A 196 6.85 4.72 -18.73
CA VAL A 196 6.89 5.36 -17.41
C VAL A 196 7.66 4.51 -16.40
N ILE A 197 7.45 3.19 -16.42
CA ILE A 197 8.18 2.20 -15.62
C ILE A 197 8.94 1.27 -16.59
N SER A 198 10.20 1.58 -16.84
CA SER A 198 11.00 0.86 -17.86
C SER A 198 11.24 -0.63 -17.57
N ASN A 199 11.10 -1.06 -16.30
CA ASN A 199 11.23 -2.46 -15.91
C ASN A 199 10.32 -2.74 -14.71
N GLU A 200 9.12 -3.20 -15.00
CA GLU A 200 8.08 -3.47 -13.99
C GLU A 200 8.50 -4.56 -13.01
N ASP A 201 9.13 -5.64 -13.48
CA ASP A 201 9.57 -6.73 -12.60
C ASP A 201 10.63 -6.26 -11.59
N LEU A 202 11.54 -5.39 -12.02
CA LEU A 202 12.52 -4.77 -11.13
C LEU A 202 11.83 -3.87 -10.12
N ALA A 203 10.92 -3.01 -10.55
CA ALA A 203 10.18 -2.08 -9.69
C ALA A 203 9.34 -2.84 -8.63
N ILE A 204 8.59 -3.86 -9.04
CA ILE A 204 7.80 -4.72 -8.15
C ILE A 204 8.73 -5.44 -7.17
N GLY A 205 9.83 -6.03 -7.67
CA GLY A 205 10.77 -6.76 -6.83
C GLY A 205 11.49 -5.87 -5.80
N THR A 206 11.83 -4.64 -6.15
CA THR A 206 12.47 -3.68 -5.24
C THR A 206 11.48 -3.10 -4.24
N PHE A 207 10.24 -2.86 -4.66
CA PHE A 207 9.16 -2.47 -3.78
C PHE A 207 8.87 -3.56 -2.74
N ARG A 208 8.64 -4.80 -3.17
CA ARG A 208 8.46 -5.95 -2.26
C ARG A 208 9.62 -6.09 -1.28
N ARG A 209 10.85 -5.89 -1.75
CA ARG A 209 12.02 -5.90 -0.87
C ARG A 209 12.05 -4.73 0.11
N ALA A 210 11.72 -3.51 -0.32
CA ALA A 210 11.70 -2.34 0.57
C ALA A 210 10.70 -2.57 1.71
N ILE A 211 9.48 -3.00 1.37
CA ILE A 211 8.44 -3.40 2.32
C ILE A 211 8.96 -4.45 3.29
N SER A 212 9.60 -5.52 2.80
CA SER A 212 10.13 -6.60 3.65
C SER A 212 11.17 -6.13 4.68
N HIS A 213 11.74 -4.93 4.50
CA HIS A 213 12.65 -4.30 5.45
C HIS A 213 11.97 -3.29 6.37
N ILE A 214 11.03 -2.49 5.86
CA ILE A 214 10.37 -1.44 6.64
C ILE A 214 9.57 -2.03 7.79
N ILE A 215 8.81 -3.11 7.57
CA ILE A 215 7.92 -3.66 8.59
C ILE A 215 8.67 -4.29 9.79
N PRO A 216 9.77 -5.06 9.61
CA PRO A 216 10.59 -5.48 10.75
C PRO A 216 11.11 -4.31 11.59
N GLU A 217 11.45 -3.19 10.95
CA GLU A 217 11.91 -2.01 11.67
C GLU A 217 10.75 -1.30 12.37
N MET A 218 9.56 -1.24 11.76
CA MET A 218 8.34 -0.74 12.42
C MET A 218 7.96 -1.56 13.66
N THR A 219 7.95 -2.89 13.56
CA THR A 219 7.71 -3.78 14.71
C THR A 219 8.77 -3.59 15.80
N ARG A 220 10.04 -3.40 15.43
CA ARG A 220 11.09 -3.05 16.39
C ARG A 220 10.84 -1.71 17.07
N VAL A 221 10.45 -0.68 16.33
CA VAL A 221 10.13 0.65 16.88
C VAL A 221 8.90 0.59 17.78
N ALA A 222 7.84 -0.11 17.37
CA ALA A 222 6.64 -0.33 18.18
C ALA A 222 6.99 -0.98 19.54
N LEU A 223 7.83 -2.02 19.52
CA LEU A 223 8.32 -2.67 20.74
C LEU A 223 9.09 -1.74 21.66
N LEU A 224 9.92 -0.88 21.11
CA LEU A 224 10.74 0.05 21.90
C LEU A 224 9.89 1.18 22.48
N ALA A 225 8.99 1.75 21.68
CA ALA A 225 8.20 2.91 22.05
C ALA A 225 6.99 2.57 22.95
N ARG A 226 6.36 1.41 22.77
CA ARG A 226 5.04 1.08 23.36
C ARG A 226 5.05 -0.16 24.25
N LYS A 227 6.23 -0.67 24.66
CA LYS A 227 6.38 -1.95 25.41
C LYS A 227 5.40 -2.12 26.58
N LYS A 228 5.16 -1.06 27.36
CA LYS A 228 4.28 -1.13 28.55
C LYS A 228 2.81 -1.32 28.17
N GLU A 229 2.35 -0.60 27.14
CA GLU A 229 0.99 -0.72 26.60
C GLU A 229 0.78 -2.10 25.96
N LEU A 230 1.75 -2.59 25.19
CA LEU A 230 1.74 -3.92 24.57
C LEU A 230 1.58 -5.07 25.57
N VAL A 231 2.31 -5.00 26.68
CA VAL A 231 2.26 -6.01 27.75
C VAL A 231 0.95 -5.93 28.52
N ALA A 232 0.36 -4.74 28.66
CA ALA A 232 -0.91 -4.55 29.35
C ALA A 232 -2.11 -5.05 28.54
N GLU A 233 -2.09 -4.89 27.21
CA GLU A 233 -3.20 -5.26 26.33
C GLU A 233 -3.20 -6.74 25.91
N THR A 234 -2.05 -7.45 25.99
CA THR A 234 -1.93 -8.85 25.52
C THR A 234 -1.50 -9.82 26.63
N PRO A 235 -2.44 -10.62 27.20
CA PRO A 235 -2.08 -11.70 28.11
C PRO A 235 -1.16 -12.70 27.38
N ASN A 236 0.05 -12.94 27.91
CA ASN A 236 1.13 -13.78 27.32
C ASN A 236 1.96 -13.14 26.18
N PHE A 237 2.15 -11.82 26.20
CA PHE A 237 3.03 -11.12 25.26
C PHE A 237 4.44 -11.73 25.13
N ASN A 238 4.84 -12.08 23.90
CA ASN A 238 6.15 -12.63 23.59
C ASN A 238 6.90 -11.76 22.56
N ALA A 239 7.89 -11.00 23.04
CA ALA A 239 8.69 -10.08 22.22
C ALA A 239 9.57 -10.74 21.15
N ARG A 240 9.77 -12.07 21.16
CA ARG A 240 10.42 -12.81 20.06
C ARG A 240 9.43 -13.19 18.97
N LYS A 241 8.18 -13.51 19.31
CA LYS A 241 7.10 -13.76 18.33
C LYS A 241 6.61 -12.46 17.68
N PHE A 242 6.68 -11.35 18.41
CA PHE A 242 6.33 -10.01 17.91
C PHE A 242 7.40 -9.43 16.97
N ARG A 243 8.67 -9.79 17.16
CA ARG A 243 9.74 -9.40 16.22
C ARG A 243 9.66 -10.27 14.99
N TYR A 244 9.18 -9.69 13.91
CA TYR A 244 9.28 -10.32 12.62
C TYR A 244 10.75 -10.38 12.14
N TYR A 245 11.17 -11.52 11.61
CA TYR A 245 12.50 -11.70 11.01
C TYR A 245 12.38 -12.48 9.70
N LEU A 246 12.45 -11.78 8.57
CA LEU A 246 12.66 -12.42 7.27
C LEU A 246 14.14 -12.48 6.94
N SER A 247 14.71 -13.68 7.00
CA SER A 247 16.06 -13.89 6.50
C SER A 247 16.09 -13.73 4.97
N ARG A 248 17.21 -13.23 4.42
CA ARG A 248 17.41 -13.14 2.97
C ARG A 248 17.18 -14.48 2.25
N ALA A 249 17.59 -15.59 2.87
CA ALA A 249 17.45 -16.91 2.29
C ALA A 249 15.98 -17.34 2.19
N ASN A 250 15.15 -16.99 3.19
CA ASN A 250 13.71 -17.23 3.15
C ASN A 250 13.06 -16.36 2.07
N TYR A 251 13.39 -15.05 2.02
CA TYR A 251 12.87 -14.16 0.97
C TYR A 251 13.18 -14.67 -0.45
N GLN A 252 14.43 -15.09 -0.70
CA GLN A 252 14.83 -15.56 -2.02
C GLN A 252 14.21 -16.91 -2.41
N ARG A 253 13.90 -17.75 -1.42
CA ARG A 253 13.22 -19.03 -1.64
C ARG A 253 11.78 -18.82 -2.07
N GLU A 254 11.13 -17.81 -1.49
CA GLU A 254 9.69 -17.58 -1.60
C GLU A 254 9.35 -16.63 -2.77
N TRP A 255 10.15 -15.58 -3.01
CA TRP A 255 9.89 -14.56 -4.04
C TRP A 255 11.01 -14.40 -5.09
N GLY A 256 12.00 -15.28 -5.10
CA GLY A 256 13.03 -15.35 -6.14
C GLY A 256 14.17 -14.32 -6.01
N LYS A 257 14.96 -14.18 -7.10
CA LYS A 257 16.21 -13.38 -7.15
C LYS A 257 16.06 -12.04 -7.89
N GLY A 258 14.85 -11.61 -8.24
CA GLY A 258 14.57 -10.45 -9.10
C GLY A 258 15.14 -9.11 -8.59
N TYR A 259 15.41 -9.00 -7.29
CA TYR A 259 16.07 -7.82 -6.74
C TYR A 259 17.54 -7.69 -7.15
N ARG A 260 17.88 -6.61 -7.86
CA ARG A 260 19.25 -6.10 -8.01
C ARG A 260 19.50 -4.98 -7.00
N ARG A 261 20.65 -5.02 -6.32
CA ARG A 261 21.05 -3.96 -5.38
C ARG A 261 21.20 -2.63 -6.13
N PRO A 262 20.69 -1.50 -5.59
CA PRO A 262 21.09 -0.18 -6.07
C PRO A 262 22.61 -0.02 -5.98
N GLY A 263 23.20 0.47 -7.07
CA GLY A 263 24.61 0.83 -7.14
C GLY A 263 24.94 1.99 -6.19
N PHE A 264 26.22 2.30 -6.04
CA PHE A 264 26.69 3.31 -5.08
C PHE A 264 26.04 4.69 -5.30
N GLY A 265 25.86 5.10 -6.56
CA GLY A 265 25.25 6.39 -6.92
C GLY A 265 23.77 6.53 -6.53
N THR A 266 22.98 5.45 -6.58
CA THR A 266 21.55 5.49 -6.22
C THR A 266 21.34 5.64 -4.72
N ARG A 267 22.32 5.29 -3.88
CA ARG A 267 22.26 5.44 -2.42
C ARG A 267 22.56 6.86 -1.93
N VAL A 268 23.13 7.70 -2.78
CA VAL A 268 23.51 9.08 -2.43
C VAL A 268 22.40 10.08 -2.80
N LEU A 269 21.46 9.68 -3.66
CA LEU A 269 20.36 10.52 -4.15
C LEU A 269 19.00 10.24 -3.49
N ALA A 270 18.95 9.28 -2.55
CA ALA A 270 17.75 8.94 -1.76
C ALA A 270 17.85 9.52 -0.35
#